data_AF-X1FUF7-F1
#
_entry.id   AF-X1FUF7-F1
#
_cell.length_a   1.000
_cell.length_b   1.000
_cell.length_c   1.000
_cell.angle_alpha   90.00
_cell.angle_beta   90.00
_cell.angle_gamma   90.00
#
_symmetry.space_group_name_H-M   'P 1'
#
loop_
_entity.id
_entity.type
_entity.pdbx_description
1 polymer ?
#
loop_
_entity_poly.entity_id
_entity_poly.type
_entity_poly.pdbx_seq_one_letter_code
_entity_poly.pdbx_strand_id
1 'polypeptide(L)' 'MKEEGYFILDRNYRNRYGEIDIIAKKDKCLIFIEVKTRTNLDYGDPLET' A
#
# COMPACT_ATOMS: atom_id res chain seq x y z
N MET A 1 -14.04 -6.75 21.62
CA MET A 1 -13.73 -7.16 20.23
C MET A 1 -12.62 -6.24 19.75
N LYS A 2 -11.43 -6.75 19.44
CA LYS A 2 -10.30 -5.91 18.98
C LYS A 2 -10.48 -5.73 17.48
N GLU A 3 -11.01 -4.58 17.08
CA GLU A 3 -10.98 -4.13 15.69
C GLU A 3 -9.52 -4.20 15.23
N GLU A 4 -9.25 -4.96 14.17
CA GLU A 4 -7.89 -5.19 13.70
C GLU A 4 -7.30 -3.86 13.23
N GLY A 5 -6.57 -3.21 14.15
CA GLY A 5 -6.35 -1.77 14.22
C GLY A 5 -5.41 -1.22 13.17
N TYR A 6 -5.92 -1.07 11.95
CA TYR A 6 -5.34 -0.20 10.95
C TYR A 6 -6.11 1.11 10.92
N PHE A 7 -5.41 2.20 11.23
CA PHE A 7 -5.93 3.55 11.11
C PHE A 7 -5.40 4.16 9.83
N ILE A 8 -6.27 4.40 8.85
CA ILE A 8 -5.89 5.16 7.66
C ILE A 8 -5.67 6.60 8.10
N LEU A 9 -4.45 7.09 7.95
CA LEU A 9 -4.09 8.46 8.25
C LEU A 9 -4.41 9.37 7.07
N ASP A 10 -4.10 8.94 5.85
CA ASP A 10 -4.29 9.74 4.65
C ASP A 10 -4.43 8.86 3.40
N ARG A 11 -5.06 9.40 2.34
CA ARG A 11 -5.21 8.76 1.03
C ARG A 11 -4.90 9.79 -0.06
N ASN A 12 -4.18 9.37 -1.10
CA ASN A 12 -3.65 10.21 -2.17
C ASN A 12 -2.80 11.36 -1.62
N TYR A 13 -1.95 11.05 -0.64
CA TYR A 13 -1.07 12.02 -0.01
C TYR A 13 -0.09 12.57 -1.04
N ARG A 14 -0.02 13.89 -1.17
CA ARG A 14 0.86 14.58 -2.11
C ARG A 14 1.62 15.69 -1.39
N ASN A 15 2.93 15.74 -1.62
CA ASN A 15 3.76 16.84 -1.18
C ASN A 15 4.75 17.25 -2.29
N ARG A 16 5.59 18.25 -2.01
CA ARG A 16 6.58 18.77 -2.98
C ARG A 16 7.64 17.73 -3.41
N TYR A 17 7.80 16.65 -2.66
CA TYR A 17 8.84 15.63 -2.85
C TYR A 17 8.30 14.32 -3.46
N GLY A 18 6.98 14.14 -3.53
CA GLY A 18 6.37 12.94 -4.13
C GLY A 18 4.91 12.74 -3.72
N GLU A 19 4.39 11.57 -4.08
CA GLU A 19 3.03 11.13 -3.76
C GLU A 19 3.02 9.71 -3.16
N ILE A 20 2.02 9.43 -2.32
CA ILE A 20 1.78 8.12 -1.71
C ILE A 20 0.27 7.85 -1.75
N ASP A 21 -0.15 6.70 -2.27
CA ASP A 21 -1.58 6.38 -2.42
C ASP A 21 -2.29 6.26 -1.07
N ILE A 22 -1.73 5.55 -0.09
CA ILE A 22 -2.36 5.42 1.24
C ILE A 22 -1.29 5.39 2.32
N ILE A 23 -1.54 6.16 3.39
CA ILE A 23 -0.76 6.14 4.62
C ILE A 23 -1.65 5.56 5.71
N ALA A 24 -1.20 4.48 6.35
CA ALA A 24 -1.90 3.84 7.46
C ALA A 24 -0.99 3.66 8.67
N LYS A 25 -1.58 3.55 9.85
CA LYS A 25 -0.89 3.30 11.11
C LYS A 25 -1.49 2.10 11.80
N LYS A 26 -0.63 1.19 12.27
CA LYS A 26 -1.00 0.09 13.14
C LYS A 26 -0.04 0.05 14.31
N ASP A 27 -0.57 0.30 15.51
CA ASP A 27 0.23 0.41 16.74
C ASP A 27 1.40 1.41 16.55
N LYS A 28 2.66 0.96 16.62
CA LYS A 28 3.87 1.76 16.40
C LYS A 28 4.41 1.71 14.96
N CYS A 29 3.72 1.02 14.06
CA CYS A 29 4.12 0.91 12.65
C CYS A 29 3.40 1.94 11.78
N LEU A 30 4.18 2.64 10.96
CA LEU A 30 3.68 3.45 9.86
C LEU A 30 3.79 2.62 8.57
N ILE A 31 2.68 2.51 7.84
CA ILE A 31 2.53 1.67 6.66
C ILE A 31 2.23 2.58 5.48
N PHE A 32 3.04 2.46 4.43
CA PHE A 32 2.86 3.15 3.16
C PHE A 32 2.42 2.12 2.12
N ILE A 33 1.31 2.37 1.44
CA ILE A 33 0.74 1.48 0.44
C ILE A 33 0.74 2.24 -0.88
N GLU A 34 1.38 1.66 -1.89
CA GLU A 34 1.32 2.13 -3.28
C GLU A 34 0.39 1.21 -4.06
N VAL A 35 -0.67 1.77 -4.64
CA VAL A 35 -1.69 1.02 -5.36
C VAL A 35 -1.30 0.97 -6.83
N LYS A 36 -0.69 -0.14 -7.25
CA LYS A 36 -0.48 -0.40 -8.68
C LYS A 36 -1.69 -1.11 -9.26
N THR A 37 -2.45 -0.42 -10.11
CA THR A 37 -3.48 -1.05 -10.94
C THR A 37 -2.82 -2.01 -11.92
N ARG A 38 -2.86 -3.29 -11.59
CA ARG A 38 -2.39 -4.37 -12.46
C ARG A 38 -3.52 -4.73 -13.42
N THR A 39 -3.49 -4.18 -14.64
CA THR A 39 -4.50 -4.43 -15.68
C THR A 39 -4.27 -5.74 -16.44
N ASN A 40 -3.10 -6.38 -16.29
CA ASN A 40 -2.78 -7.66 -16.88
C ASN A 40 -2.17 -8.61 -15.83
N LEU A 41 -2.70 -9.83 -15.72
CA LEU A 41 -2.09 -10.93 -14.94
C LEU A 41 -0.82 -11.48 -15.60
N ASP A 42 -0.53 -11.05 -16.83
CA ASP A 42 0.60 -11.47 -17.64
C ASP A 42 1.93 -10.86 -17.15
N TYR A 43 2.52 -11.49 -16.13
CA TYR A 43 3.95 -11.31 -15.86
C TYR A 43 4.50 -12.59 -15.24
N GLY A 44 5.20 -13.34 -16.10
CA GLY A 44 6.21 -14.35 -15.79
C GLY A 44 5.70 -15.60 -15.09
N ASP A 45 5.54 -16.69 -15.85
CA ASP A 45 5.73 -18.02 -15.29
C ASP A 45 6.98 -17.99 -14.39
N PRO A 46 6.91 -18.45 -13.13
CA PRO A 46 8.13 -18.81 -12.43
C PRO A 46 8.76 -19.89 -13.30
N LEU A 47 9.89 -19.56 -13.94
CA LEU A 47 10.72 -20.53 -14.60
C LEU A 47 11.10 -21.58 -13.54
N GLU A 48 10.35 -22.68 -13.52
CA GLU A 48 10.69 -23.91 -12.83
C GLU A 48 11.70 -24.61 -13.74
N THR A 49 12.95 -24.71 -13.27
CA THR A 49 14.01 -25.44 -13.99
C THR A 49 13.92 -26.94 -13.77
#